data_AF-A0ABC8LHY0-F1
#
_entry.id   AF-A0ABC8LHY0-F1
#
_cell.length_a   1.000
_cell.length_b   1.000
_cell.length_c   1.000
_cell.angle_alpha   90.00
_cell.angle_beta   90.00
_cell.angle_gamma   90.00
#
_symmetry.space_group_name_H-M   'P 1'
#
loop_
_entity.id
_entity.type
_entity.pdbx_description
1 polymer ?
#
loop_
_entity_poly.entity_id
_entity_poly.type
_entity_poly.pdbx_seq_one_letter_code
_entity_poly.pdbx_strand_id
1 'polypeptide(L)'
;MGSLRCRQLYGNAHKVFAIMPERSVLTRECPFGRVLVRLMTSSKRVQDRSREKRIRELEVATEKWKIANKVMFLMELLKSEPEMIMKVRLMEQYRRQINLPKPHKISDFIRKSPKLFELYKDERGVLWCGMTKEGEGLLEEHDGLIEENGDKAAEHVTRCLMMSVDKKLRLDKIAHFRRDFGLPIDFRVNWVHKFPELFKVVKVEDEEEYLELVSWNPAWAITELEKKTLGLTEESDHKPGLLSLAFPMKFPPSYKKMYRYRGKIEHFQKRTYLSPYADARGLEAGSKEFDKRAIAVMHELLSFTLEKRLVTDHLTHFRREFVMPQKLMRIFLKHCGIFYVSERGKRFSVFLTEGYEGSELIEKCPLILWKEKLLRFTGYRGRKRNIQTYSDTLEMEERELFYSSSGDDDSRDGFEKDDDDDEMDIGEVNDAYEEN
;
A
#
# COMPACT_ATOMS: atom_id res chain seq x y z
N MET A 1 21.54 47.98 41.80
CA MET A 1 21.43 48.53 43.17
C MET A 1 19.96 48.82 43.47
N GLY A 2 19.45 48.45 44.64
CA GLY A 2 18.10 48.76 45.17
C GLY A 2 17.00 47.79 44.69
N SER A 3 16.59 46.72 45.37
CA SER A 3 16.23 46.44 46.78
C SER A 3 14.78 46.78 47.17
N LEU A 4 14.03 45.70 47.45
CA LEU A 4 12.95 45.53 48.46
C LEU A 4 11.59 46.22 48.27
N ARG A 5 10.51 45.40 48.18
CA ARG A 5 9.72 44.98 49.37
C ARG A 5 8.62 43.96 49.04
N CYS A 6 8.69 42.82 49.71
CA CYS A 6 7.59 41.88 49.96
C CYS A 6 6.49 42.52 50.81
N ARG A 7 5.22 42.11 50.60
CA ARG A 7 4.27 41.81 51.68
C ARG A 7 3.37 40.63 51.28
N GLN A 8 3.57 39.50 51.94
CA GLN A 8 2.57 38.45 52.16
C GLN A 8 1.63 38.90 53.29
N LEU A 9 0.34 38.59 53.18
CA LEU A 9 -0.51 38.35 54.35
C LEU A 9 -1.39 37.13 54.10
N TYR A 10 -1.32 36.24 55.09
CA TYR A 10 -2.05 35.00 55.28
C TYR A 10 -3.54 35.24 55.57
N GLY A 11 -4.39 34.25 55.28
CA GLY A 11 -5.76 34.16 55.81
C GLY A 11 -6.51 32.91 55.37
N ASN A 12 -6.41 31.84 56.17
CA ASN A 12 -7.21 30.63 56.10
C ASN A 12 -8.72 30.92 56.28
N ALA A 13 -9.59 30.11 55.66
CA ALA A 13 -10.46 29.14 56.36
C ALA A 13 -11.87 28.93 55.73
N HIS A 14 -12.21 27.64 55.63
CA HIS A 14 -13.53 26.98 55.75
C HIS A 14 -14.61 27.05 54.64
N LYS A 15 -14.80 25.85 54.06
CA LYS A 15 -16.01 25.21 53.51
C LYS A 15 -17.36 25.75 54.03
N VAL A 16 -18.30 26.01 53.12
CA VAL A 16 -19.73 25.68 53.25
C VAL A 16 -20.29 25.31 51.86
N PHE A 17 -21.01 24.18 51.80
CA PHE A 17 -21.78 23.67 50.66
C PHE A 17 -23.01 24.56 50.39
N ALA A 18 -23.30 24.89 49.12
CA ALA A 18 -24.65 25.19 48.65
C ALA A 18 -24.78 25.13 47.12
N ILE A 19 -25.47 24.10 46.63
CA ILE A 19 -26.61 24.11 45.69
C ILE A 19 -26.45 24.90 44.35
N MET A 20 -26.37 24.13 43.25
CA MET A 20 -26.66 24.53 41.85
C MET A 20 -28.16 24.91 41.68
N PRO A 21 -28.58 25.83 40.78
CA PRO A 21 -28.51 25.55 39.33
C PRO A 21 -28.35 26.73 38.33
N GLU A 22 -27.92 26.33 37.13
CA GLU A 22 -28.13 26.86 35.76
C GLU A 22 -28.48 28.34 35.53
N ARG A 23 -27.64 29.01 34.71
CA ARG A 23 -28.07 30.09 33.80
C ARG A 23 -27.16 30.21 32.56
N SER A 24 -27.79 29.91 31.42
CA SER A 24 -27.59 30.40 30.05
C SER A 24 -26.38 31.30 29.73
N VAL A 25 -25.51 30.83 28.83
CA VAL A 25 -24.50 31.65 28.13
C VAL A 25 -25.00 31.95 26.72
N LEU A 26 -25.25 33.24 26.46
CA LEU A 26 -25.54 33.81 25.16
C LEU A 26 -24.36 33.62 24.20
N THR A 27 -24.62 32.98 23.06
CA THR A 27 -23.72 32.83 21.93
C THR A 27 -23.55 34.17 21.19
N ARG A 28 -22.31 34.64 21.08
CA ARG A 28 -21.91 35.75 20.21
C ARG A 28 -21.28 35.15 18.96
N GLU A 29 -21.96 35.30 17.83
CA GLU A 29 -21.56 34.75 16.53
C GLU A 29 -20.35 35.49 15.94
N CYS A 30 -19.36 34.73 15.45
CA CYS A 30 -18.27 35.20 14.58
C CYS A 30 -18.50 34.66 13.16
N PRO A 31 -18.35 35.47 12.09
CA PRO A 31 -18.65 35.02 10.73
C PRO A 31 -17.37 34.51 10.05
N PHE A 32 -17.17 33.20 9.99
CA PHE A 32 -16.26 32.57 9.02
C PHE A 32 -16.87 31.28 8.47
N GLY A 33 -16.79 31.16 7.14
CA GLY A 33 -17.48 30.16 6.33
C GLY A 33 -17.30 28.72 6.81
N ARG A 34 -18.40 27.96 6.70
CA ARG A 34 -18.46 26.53 7.02
C ARG A 34 -17.48 25.76 6.12
N VAL A 35 -16.29 25.46 6.63
CA VAL A 35 -15.46 24.38 6.09
C VAL A 35 -16.18 23.08 6.48
N LEU A 36 -16.92 22.51 5.53
CA LEU A 36 -17.50 21.18 5.69
C LEU A 36 -16.35 20.17 5.70
N VAL A 37 -15.78 19.89 6.87
CA VAL A 37 -14.84 18.78 7.07
C VAL A 37 -15.63 17.50 6.85
N ARG A 38 -15.69 17.03 5.60
CA ARG A 38 -16.24 15.71 5.27
C ARG A 38 -15.28 14.66 5.85
N LEU A 39 -15.77 13.89 6.83
CA LEU A 39 -15.05 12.74 7.35
C LEU A 39 -14.59 11.83 6.19
N MET A 40 -13.30 11.56 6.13
CA MET A 40 -12.79 10.40 5.39
C MET A 40 -13.51 9.15 5.89
N THR A 41 -13.73 8.18 5.00
CA THR A 41 -14.31 6.89 5.41
C THR A 41 -13.44 6.30 6.53
N SER A 42 -13.98 6.20 7.73
CA SER A 42 -13.23 5.63 8.86
C SER A 42 -12.85 4.19 8.54
N SER A 43 -11.68 3.75 9.03
CA SER A 43 -11.19 2.38 8.85
C SER A 43 -12.24 1.33 9.23
N LYS A 44 -13.06 1.60 10.25
CA LYS A 44 -14.14 0.72 10.72
C LYS A 44 -15.18 0.46 9.62
N ARG A 45 -15.64 1.50 8.91
CA ARG A 45 -16.59 1.38 7.79
C ARG A 45 -16.00 0.64 6.58
N VAL A 46 -14.68 0.70 6.39
CA VAL A 46 -13.99 -0.05 5.32
C VAL A 46 -13.96 -1.54 5.66
N GLN A 47 -13.65 -1.88 6.91
CA GLN A 47 -13.62 -3.24 7.46
C GLN A 47 -14.98 -3.94 7.37
N ASP A 48 -16.06 -3.23 7.72
CA ASP A 48 -17.41 -3.77 7.62
C ASP A 48 -17.78 -4.08 6.15
N ARG A 49 -17.34 -3.22 5.22
CA ARG A 49 -17.62 -3.34 3.77
C ARG A 49 -16.72 -4.33 3.04
N SER A 50 -15.60 -4.74 3.65
CA SER A 50 -14.62 -5.66 3.06
C SER A 50 -14.75 -7.09 3.60
N ARG A 51 -15.37 -7.29 4.78
CA ARG A 51 -15.46 -8.58 5.48
C ARG A 51 -15.97 -9.72 4.60
N GLU A 52 -17.02 -9.48 3.81
CA GLU A 52 -17.60 -10.47 2.89
C GLU A 52 -16.80 -10.68 1.59
N LYS A 53 -15.84 -9.79 1.31
CA LYS A 53 -15.06 -9.73 0.06
C LYS A 53 -13.62 -10.24 0.23
N ARG A 54 -13.30 -10.84 1.39
CA ARG A 54 -11.95 -11.30 1.72
C ARG A 54 -11.49 -12.43 0.80
N ILE A 55 -10.28 -12.27 0.26
CA ILE A 55 -9.59 -13.31 -0.53
C ILE A 55 -8.44 -13.84 0.32
N ARG A 56 -8.69 -14.99 0.96
CA ARG A 56 -7.75 -15.62 1.90
C ARG A 56 -6.35 -15.82 1.30
N GLU A 57 -6.31 -16.21 0.04
CA GLU A 57 -5.06 -16.55 -0.66
C GLU A 57 -4.16 -15.32 -0.90
N LEU A 58 -4.76 -14.17 -1.21
CA LEU A 58 -4.02 -12.91 -1.35
C LEU A 58 -3.53 -12.38 0.00
N GLU A 59 -4.22 -12.69 1.10
CA GLU A 59 -3.70 -12.38 2.43
C GLU A 59 -2.49 -13.24 2.80
N VAL A 60 -2.48 -14.51 2.39
CA VAL A 60 -1.29 -15.37 2.54
C VAL A 60 -0.12 -14.81 1.72
N ALA A 61 -0.37 -14.37 0.49
CA ALA A 61 0.64 -13.72 -0.34
C ALA A 61 1.18 -12.45 0.33
N THR A 62 0.31 -11.64 0.94
CA THR A 62 0.70 -10.43 1.69
C THR A 62 1.66 -10.75 2.84
N GLU A 63 1.35 -11.76 3.66
CA GLU A 63 2.21 -12.14 4.79
C GLU A 63 3.55 -12.73 4.33
N LYS A 64 3.54 -13.53 3.26
CA LYS A 64 4.76 -14.04 2.58
C LYS A 64 5.68 -12.87 2.20
N TRP A 65 5.15 -11.86 1.50
CA TRP A 65 5.95 -10.73 1.03
C TRP A 65 6.37 -9.74 2.13
N LYS A 66 5.60 -9.62 3.21
CA LYS A 66 6.01 -8.81 4.38
C LYS A 66 7.32 -9.31 4.97
N ILE A 67 7.51 -10.62 5.08
CA ILE A 67 8.74 -11.18 5.65
C ILE A 67 9.91 -10.92 4.71
N ALA A 68 9.74 -11.14 3.41
CA ALA A 68 10.75 -10.80 2.41
C ALA A 68 11.16 -9.33 2.50
N ASN A 69 10.19 -8.40 2.57
CA ASN A 69 10.46 -6.97 2.68
C ASN A 69 11.23 -6.59 3.95
N LYS A 70 10.98 -7.28 5.07
CA LYS A 70 11.73 -7.09 6.33
C LYS A 70 13.17 -7.55 6.20
N VAL A 71 13.39 -8.74 5.64
CA VAL A 71 14.73 -9.29 5.42
C VAL A 71 15.51 -8.44 4.43
N MET A 72 14.89 -8.04 3.32
CA MET A 72 15.47 -7.12 2.34
C MET A 72 15.93 -5.82 2.96
N PHE A 73 15.10 -5.23 3.82
CA PHE A 73 15.48 -4.00 4.51
C PHE A 73 16.74 -4.20 5.37
N LEU A 74 16.86 -5.33 6.08
CA LEU A 74 18.06 -5.61 6.88
C LEU A 74 19.30 -5.85 5.99
N MET A 75 19.12 -6.51 4.84
CA MET A 75 20.21 -6.73 3.88
C MET A 75 20.72 -5.40 3.30
N GLU A 76 19.80 -4.52 2.85
CA GLU A 76 20.15 -3.18 2.39
C GLU A 76 20.83 -2.34 3.49
N LEU A 77 20.38 -2.47 4.74
CA LEU A 77 20.98 -1.78 5.89
C LEU A 77 22.43 -2.24 6.15
N LEU A 78 22.68 -3.55 6.11
CA LEU A 78 24.04 -4.08 6.26
C LEU A 78 24.91 -3.67 5.07
N LYS A 79 24.37 -3.67 3.84
CA LYS A 79 25.09 -3.22 2.65
C LYS A 79 25.64 -1.79 2.76
N SER A 80 24.94 -0.92 3.48
CA SER A 80 25.40 0.47 3.69
C SER A 80 26.54 0.62 4.69
N GLU A 81 26.84 -0.42 5.47
CA GLU A 81 27.93 -0.40 6.46
C GLU A 81 29.22 -1.01 5.89
N PRO A 82 30.40 -0.56 6.36
CA PRO A 82 31.67 -1.19 6.01
C PRO A 82 31.67 -2.66 6.46
N GLU A 83 32.23 -3.54 5.64
CA GLU A 83 32.30 -5.00 5.89
C GLU A 83 30.93 -5.70 6.07
N MET A 84 29.82 -5.02 5.76
CA MET A 84 28.45 -5.53 5.94
C MET A 84 28.14 -6.02 7.36
N ILE A 85 28.71 -5.35 8.36
CA ILE A 85 28.60 -5.68 9.77
C ILE A 85 28.02 -4.51 10.57
N MET A 86 27.04 -4.79 11.44
CA MET A 86 26.42 -3.78 12.29
C MET A 86 26.16 -4.30 13.71
N LYS A 87 26.30 -3.42 14.72
CA LYS A 87 25.87 -3.71 16.09
C LYS A 87 24.35 -3.91 16.13
N VAL A 88 23.87 -4.98 16.74
CA VAL A 88 22.43 -5.26 16.84
C VAL A 88 21.67 -4.14 17.57
N ARG A 89 22.33 -3.45 18.51
CA ARG A 89 21.76 -2.28 19.20
C ARG A 89 21.41 -1.13 18.25
N LEU A 90 22.20 -0.92 17.19
CA LEU A 90 21.91 0.09 16.16
C LEU A 90 20.76 -0.37 15.26
N MET A 91 20.73 -1.65 14.90
CA MET A 91 19.62 -2.23 14.13
C MET A 91 18.27 -2.04 14.86
N GLU A 92 18.24 -2.11 16.19
CA GLU A 92 17.04 -1.91 17.02
C GLU A 92 16.38 -0.52 16.83
N GLN A 93 17.13 0.48 16.35
CA GLN A 93 16.58 1.80 16.00
C GLN A 93 15.62 1.73 14.80
N TYR A 94 15.86 0.78 13.88
CA TYR A 94 15.07 0.58 12.66
C TYR A 94 13.84 -0.33 12.88
N ARG A 95 13.58 -0.77 14.12
CA ARG A 95 12.45 -1.62 14.49
C ARG A 95 11.10 -1.14 13.94
N ARG A 96 10.86 0.17 13.97
CA ARG A 96 9.63 0.78 13.45
C ARG A 96 9.50 0.64 11.93
N GLN A 97 10.61 0.73 11.20
CA GLN A 97 10.65 0.65 9.75
C GLN A 97 10.42 -0.78 9.26
N ILE A 98 11.00 -1.77 9.94
CA ILE A 98 10.73 -3.20 9.66
C ILE A 98 9.39 -3.70 10.21
N ASN A 99 8.57 -2.82 10.82
CA ASN A 99 7.29 -3.18 11.43
C ASN A 99 7.40 -4.43 12.32
N LEU A 100 8.36 -4.43 13.25
CA LEU A 100 8.52 -5.51 14.24
C LEU A 100 7.84 -5.09 15.56
N PRO A 101 6.68 -5.67 15.91
CA PRO A 101 5.93 -5.28 17.11
C PRO A 101 6.63 -5.75 18.39
N LYS A 102 6.41 -5.04 19.51
CA LYS A 102 6.88 -5.47 20.84
C LYS A 102 6.04 -6.67 21.30
N PRO A 103 6.63 -7.71 21.91
CA PRO A 103 7.96 -7.77 22.53
C PRO A 103 9.11 -8.34 21.66
N HIS A 104 8.89 -8.66 20.38
CA HIS A 104 9.86 -9.42 19.57
C HIS A 104 11.19 -8.68 19.32
N LYS A 105 12.34 -9.23 19.67
CA LYS A 105 13.63 -8.54 19.46
C LYS A 105 14.11 -8.70 18.02
N ILE A 106 14.85 -7.71 17.50
CA ILE A 106 15.49 -7.85 16.17
C ILE A 106 16.47 -9.02 16.17
N SER A 107 17.18 -9.25 17.28
CA SER A 107 18.05 -10.42 17.44
C SER A 107 17.32 -11.73 17.16
N ASP A 108 16.07 -11.86 17.64
CA ASP A 108 15.28 -13.09 17.50
C ASP A 108 14.78 -13.24 16.07
N PHE A 109 14.52 -12.14 15.37
CA PHE A 109 14.19 -12.15 13.96
C PHE A 109 15.39 -12.57 13.10
N ILE A 110 16.58 -12.02 13.37
CA ILE A 110 17.82 -12.35 12.67
C ILE A 110 18.15 -13.85 12.85
N ARG A 111 18.02 -14.39 14.07
CA ARG A 111 18.24 -15.82 14.36
C ARG A 111 17.39 -16.78 13.54
N LYS A 112 16.26 -16.32 12.97
CA LYS A 112 15.40 -17.15 12.10
C LYS A 112 15.92 -17.31 10.68
N SER A 113 16.93 -16.53 10.28
CA SER A 113 17.51 -16.58 8.94
C SER A 113 19.03 -16.79 9.02
N PRO A 114 19.50 -17.90 9.63
CA PRO A 114 20.92 -18.13 9.87
C PRO A 114 21.74 -18.30 8.59
N LYS A 115 21.09 -18.57 7.46
CA LYS A 115 21.74 -18.63 6.15
C LYS A 115 22.07 -17.26 5.57
N LEU A 116 21.40 -16.21 6.03
CA LEU A 116 21.58 -14.83 5.55
C LEU A 116 22.42 -13.99 6.50
N PHE A 117 22.31 -14.26 7.81
CA PHE A 117 22.90 -13.43 8.84
C PHE A 117 23.67 -14.26 9.86
N GLU A 118 24.82 -13.74 10.26
CA GLU A 118 25.65 -14.29 11.33
C GLU A 118 25.59 -13.38 12.57
N LEU A 119 25.31 -13.97 13.73
CA LEU A 119 25.31 -13.26 15.00
C LEU A 119 26.49 -13.73 15.85
N TYR A 120 27.34 -12.79 16.24
CA TYR A 120 28.49 -13.07 17.11
C TYR A 120 28.60 -12.01 18.21
N LYS A 121 29.34 -12.36 19.28
CA LYS A 121 29.62 -11.45 20.39
C LYS A 121 31.09 -11.08 20.34
N ASP A 122 31.39 -9.80 20.57
CA ASP A 122 32.77 -9.37 20.76
C ASP A 122 33.28 -9.74 22.17
N GLU A 123 34.57 -9.51 22.42
CA GLU A 123 35.22 -9.76 23.72
C GLU A 123 34.57 -8.97 24.87
N ARG A 124 33.85 -7.89 24.56
CA ARG A 124 33.13 -7.04 25.52
C ARG A 124 31.67 -7.48 25.71
N GLY A 125 31.24 -8.57 25.06
CA GLY A 125 29.90 -9.13 25.13
C GLY A 125 28.85 -8.39 24.29
N VAL A 126 29.24 -7.45 23.43
CA VAL A 126 28.33 -6.72 22.53
C VAL A 126 27.94 -7.64 21.37
N LEU A 127 26.65 -7.65 21.04
CA LEU A 127 26.10 -8.47 19.96
C LEU A 127 26.20 -7.73 18.61
N TRP A 128 26.83 -8.38 17.64
CA TRP A 128 27.02 -7.94 16.27
C TRP A 128 26.25 -8.84 15.30
N CYS A 129 25.84 -8.27 14.17
CA CYS A 129 25.24 -8.96 13.04
C CYS A 129 26.09 -8.70 11.81
N GLY A 130 26.53 -9.75 11.13
CA GLY A 130 27.14 -9.69 9.80
C GLY A 130 26.26 -10.37 8.75
N MET A 131 26.50 -10.05 7.48
CA MET A 131 25.98 -10.83 6.37
C MET A 131 26.81 -12.12 6.20
N THR A 132 26.17 -13.23 5.85
CA THR A 132 26.88 -14.46 5.44
C THR A 132 27.35 -14.34 3.99
N LYS A 133 28.29 -15.19 3.56
CA LYS A 133 28.66 -15.32 2.14
C LYS A 133 27.49 -15.68 1.22
N GLU A 134 26.55 -16.50 1.71
CA GLU A 134 25.32 -16.81 0.96
C GLU A 134 24.42 -15.58 0.82
N GLY A 135 24.32 -14.74 1.87
CA GLY A 135 23.57 -13.49 1.86
C GLY A 135 24.19 -12.44 0.94
N GLU A 136 25.52 -12.34 0.92
CA GLU A 136 26.28 -11.48 0.00
C GLU A 136 26.02 -11.88 -1.45
N GLY A 137 26.17 -13.16 -1.80
CA GLY A 137 25.92 -13.63 -3.17
C GLY A 137 24.47 -13.42 -3.62
N LEU A 138 23.50 -13.56 -2.72
CA LEU A 138 22.11 -13.23 -3.02
C LEU A 138 21.92 -11.72 -3.29
N LEU A 139 22.63 -10.87 -2.56
CA LEU A 139 22.54 -9.42 -2.73
C LEU A 139 23.18 -8.95 -4.04
N GLU A 140 24.32 -9.53 -4.42
CA GLU A 140 24.96 -9.30 -5.72
C GLU A 140 24.05 -9.73 -6.88
N GLU A 141 23.42 -10.90 -6.78
CA GLU A 141 22.42 -11.36 -7.75
C GLU A 141 21.24 -10.38 -7.85
N HIS A 142 20.75 -9.86 -6.72
CA HIS A 142 19.69 -8.85 -6.72
C HIS A 142 20.10 -7.57 -7.44
N ASP A 143 21.31 -7.07 -7.19
CA ASP A 143 21.80 -5.84 -7.84
C ASP A 143 21.92 -6.03 -9.36
N GLY A 144 22.44 -7.18 -9.81
CA GLY A 144 22.49 -7.53 -11.23
C GLY A 144 21.10 -7.56 -11.86
N LEU A 145 20.11 -8.18 -11.19
CA LEU A 145 18.72 -8.20 -11.67
C LEU A 145 18.08 -6.81 -11.73
N ILE A 146 18.42 -5.90 -10.80
CA ILE A 146 17.94 -4.52 -10.83
C ILE A 146 18.54 -3.75 -12.01
N GLU A 147 19.81 -3.99 -12.34
CA GLU A 147 20.46 -3.41 -13.51
C GLU A 147 19.86 -3.92 -14.81
N GLU A 148 19.66 -5.23 -14.95
CA GLU A 148 19.00 -5.86 -16.10
C GLU A 148 17.55 -5.39 -16.27
N ASN A 149 16.83 -5.13 -15.17
CA ASN A 149 15.46 -4.59 -15.20
C ASN A 149 15.41 -3.08 -15.50
N GLY A 150 16.56 -2.41 -15.65
CA GLY A 150 16.66 -0.97 -15.81
C GLY A 150 15.79 -0.41 -16.94
N ASP A 151 15.85 -1.02 -18.13
CA ASP A 151 15.10 -0.58 -19.31
C ASP A 151 13.59 -0.74 -19.11
N LYS A 152 13.16 -1.85 -18.49
CA LYS A 152 11.74 -2.11 -18.22
C LYS A 152 11.20 -1.14 -17.17
N ALA A 153 12.00 -0.84 -16.14
CA ALA A 153 11.66 0.17 -15.16
C ALA A 153 11.58 1.57 -15.80
N ALA A 154 12.46 1.89 -16.76
CA ALA A 154 12.43 3.15 -17.51
C ALA A 154 11.17 3.26 -18.38
N GLU A 155 10.76 2.18 -19.05
CA GLU A 155 9.48 2.10 -19.77
C GLU A 155 8.30 2.39 -18.82
N HIS A 156 8.24 1.72 -17.66
CA HIS A 156 7.15 1.89 -16.70
C HIS A 156 7.08 3.30 -16.11
N VAL A 157 8.23 3.91 -15.79
CA VAL A 157 8.29 5.30 -15.34
C VAL A 157 7.85 6.25 -16.44
N THR A 158 8.30 6.03 -17.68
CA THR A 158 7.91 6.85 -18.84
C THR A 158 6.40 6.76 -19.09
N ARG A 159 5.82 5.57 -19.03
CA ARG A 159 4.36 5.35 -19.15
C ARG A 159 3.59 6.04 -18.03
N CYS A 160 4.10 6.04 -16.80
CA CYS A 160 3.53 6.86 -15.72
C CYS A 160 3.54 8.35 -16.06
N LEU A 161 4.65 8.89 -16.59
CA LEU A 161 4.72 10.28 -17.03
C LEU A 161 3.72 10.54 -18.18
N MET A 162 3.60 9.62 -19.14
CA MET A 162 2.65 9.72 -20.25
C MET A 162 1.19 9.74 -19.78
N MET A 163 0.83 9.02 -18.71
CA MET A 163 -0.50 9.08 -18.10
C MET A 163 -0.78 10.38 -17.34
N SER A 164 0.27 11.09 -16.89
CA SER A 164 0.11 12.34 -16.14
C SER A 164 -0.35 13.49 -17.04
N VAL A 165 -1.17 14.39 -16.51
CA VAL A 165 -1.71 15.52 -17.28
C VAL A 165 -0.61 16.45 -17.78
N ASP A 166 0.32 16.81 -16.89
CA ASP A 166 1.39 17.77 -17.18
C ASP A 166 2.68 17.09 -17.65
N LYS A 167 2.64 15.78 -17.92
CA LYS A 167 3.80 14.95 -18.32
C LYS A 167 4.98 15.05 -17.35
N LYS A 168 4.68 15.36 -16.08
CA LYS A 168 5.64 15.51 -15.00
C LYS A 168 5.11 14.91 -13.70
N LEU A 169 6.00 14.30 -12.93
CA LEU A 169 5.71 13.73 -11.62
C LEU A 169 6.80 14.11 -10.63
N ARG A 170 6.44 14.37 -9.37
CA ARG A 170 7.42 14.65 -8.31
C ARG A 170 8.32 13.44 -8.07
N LEU A 171 9.63 13.66 -8.02
CA LEU A 171 10.61 12.60 -7.76
C LEU A 171 10.37 11.90 -6.42
N ASP A 172 10.00 12.66 -5.38
CA ASP A 172 9.68 12.12 -4.06
C ASP A 172 8.56 11.09 -4.11
N LYS A 173 7.51 11.38 -4.89
CA LYS A 173 6.36 10.48 -5.00
C LYS A 173 6.77 9.17 -5.65
N ILE A 174 7.58 9.21 -6.72
CA ILE A 174 8.07 8.01 -7.41
C ILE A 174 8.96 7.17 -6.47
N ALA A 175 9.84 7.82 -5.72
CA ALA A 175 10.73 7.14 -4.78
C ALA A 175 10.00 6.35 -3.68
N HIS A 176 8.77 6.74 -3.31
CA HIS A 176 8.00 6.03 -2.27
C HIS A 176 7.60 4.60 -2.65
N PHE A 177 7.52 4.28 -3.94
CA PHE A 177 7.22 2.94 -4.43
C PHE A 177 8.34 2.35 -5.27
N ARG A 178 9.59 2.83 -5.07
CA ARG A 178 10.79 2.34 -5.79
C ARG A 178 10.84 0.81 -5.85
N ARG A 179 10.55 0.16 -4.72
CA ARG A 179 10.61 -1.30 -4.58
C ARG A 179 9.47 -2.00 -5.31
N ASP A 180 8.30 -1.36 -5.40
CA ASP A 180 7.14 -1.92 -6.11
C ASP A 180 7.36 -1.88 -7.63
N PHE A 181 8.23 -0.99 -8.14
CA PHE A 181 8.58 -0.85 -9.56
C PHE A 181 9.95 -1.47 -9.93
N GLY A 182 10.70 -2.01 -8.97
CA GLY A 182 12.05 -2.53 -9.22
C GLY A 182 13.09 -1.45 -9.51
N LEU A 183 12.90 -0.24 -8.96
CA LEU A 183 13.86 0.87 -9.08
C LEU A 183 14.99 0.73 -8.04
N PRO A 184 16.23 1.11 -8.41
CA PRO A 184 17.38 1.00 -7.52
C PRO A 184 17.31 2.01 -6.36
N ILE A 185 18.17 1.81 -5.35
CA ILE A 185 18.21 2.67 -4.16
C ILE A 185 18.70 4.09 -4.47
N ASP A 186 19.60 4.21 -5.44
CA ASP A 186 20.18 5.47 -5.93
C ASP A 186 19.31 6.11 -7.03
N PHE A 187 18.04 5.70 -7.13
CA PHE A 187 17.07 6.16 -8.13
C PHE A 187 17.13 7.68 -8.35
N ARG A 188 17.10 8.45 -7.26
CA ARG A 188 17.02 9.92 -7.30
C ARG A 188 18.27 10.62 -7.84
N VAL A 189 19.44 9.98 -7.71
CA VAL A 189 20.73 10.64 -7.94
C VAL A 189 21.38 10.16 -9.23
N ASN A 190 21.35 8.84 -9.49
CA ASN A 190 22.06 8.26 -10.63
C ASN A 190 21.10 7.78 -11.71
N TRP A 191 20.11 6.95 -11.33
CA TRP A 191 19.26 6.25 -12.29
C TRP A 191 18.42 7.20 -13.15
N VAL A 192 17.88 8.27 -12.57
CA VAL A 192 17.08 9.28 -13.30
C VAL A 192 17.84 9.98 -14.43
N HIS A 193 19.17 9.91 -14.45
CA HIS A 193 20.01 10.49 -15.50
C HIS A 193 20.49 9.48 -16.54
N LYS A 194 20.18 8.18 -16.37
CA LYS A 194 20.59 7.13 -17.32
C LYS A 194 19.80 7.13 -18.63
N PHE A 195 18.60 7.71 -18.64
CA PHE A 195 17.67 7.69 -19.78
C PHE A 195 17.26 9.11 -20.23
N PRO A 196 18.23 9.97 -20.62
CA PRO A 196 17.97 11.37 -20.96
C PRO A 196 17.05 11.55 -22.18
N GLU A 197 16.96 10.54 -23.05
CA GLU A 197 16.05 10.51 -24.20
C GLU A 197 14.58 10.31 -23.80
N LEU A 198 14.31 9.71 -22.64
CA LEU A 198 12.96 9.42 -22.16
C LEU A 198 12.45 10.51 -21.23
N PHE A 199 13.26 10.94 -20.27
CA PHE A 199 12.87 11.91 -19.26
C PHE A 199 14.06 12.68 -18.69
N LYS A 200 13.78 13.82 -18.06
CA LYS A 200 14.79 14.67 -17.42
C LYS A 200 14.31 15.18 -16.06
N VAL A 201 15.27 15.52 -15.20
CA VAL A 201 14.98 16.14 -13.91
C VAL A 201 14.86 17.65 -14.09
N VAL A 202 13.78 18.25 -13.58
CA VAL A 202 13.50 19.69 -13.60
C VAL A 202 13.31 20.17 -12.18
N LYS A 203 13.96 21.29 -11.83
CA LYS A 203 13.81 21.95 -10.54
C LYS A 203 12.87 23.14 -10.70
N VAL A 204 11.87 23.22 -9.82
CA VAL A 204 10.98 24.39 -9.70
C VAL A 204 11.49 25.28 -8.56
N GLU A 205 11.11 26.56 -8.55
CA GLU A 205 11.59 27.62 -7.64
C GLU A 205 11.61 27.25 -6.14
N ASP A 206 10.79 26.27 -5.71
CA ASP A 206 10.64 25.82 -4.31
C ASP A 206 11.53 24.61 -3.92
N GLU A 207 12.68 24.39 -4.58
CA GLU A 207 13.56 23.21 -4.40
C GLU A 207 12.90 21.84 -4.70
N GLU A 208 11.65 21.82 -5.16
CA GLU A 208 10.97 20.58 -5.53
C GLU A 208 11.49 20.05 -6.87
N GLU A 209 11.96 18.79 -6.85
CA GLU A 209 12.45 18.11 -8.04
C GLU A 209 11.34 17.28 -8.71
N TYR A 210 11.17 17.50 -10.01
CA TYR A 210 10.21 16.82 -10.86
C TYR A 210 10.94 16.01 -11.93
N LEU A 211 10.38 14.86 -12.27
CA LEU A 211 10.74 14.12 -13.47
C LEU A 211 9.76 14.52 -14.57
N GLU A 212 10.27 15.03 -15.68
CA GLU A 212 9.50 15.49 -16.84
C GLU A 212 9.79 14.60 -18.06
N LEU A 213 8.73 14.24 -18.80
CA LEU A 213 8.82 13.49 -20.05
C LEU A 213 9.57 14.31 -21.11
N VAL A 214 10.56 13.71 -21.76
CA VAL A 214 11.31 14.33 -22.87
C VAL A 214 10.69 13.94 -24.21
N SER A 215 10.44 12.65 -24.42
CA SER A 215 9.93 12.12 -25.68
C SER A 215 8.69 11.27 -25.46
N TRP A 216 7.64 11.53 -26.25
CA TRP A 216 6.44 10.69 -26.27
C TRP A 216 6.65 9.54 -27.24
N ASN A 217 6.66 8.30 -26.74
CA ASN A 217 6.70 7.11 -27.58
C ASN A 217 5.26 6.56 -27.81
N PRO A 218 4.70 6.67 -29.04
CA PRO A 218 3.35 6.17 -29.32
C PRO A 218 3.19 4.66 -29.09
N ALA A 219 4.25 3.87 -29.30
CA ALA A 219 4.22 2.42 -29.10
C ALA A 219 3.95 2.03 -27.63
N TRP A 220 4.30 2.91 -26.69
CA TRP A 220 4.07 2.72 -25.25
C TRP A 220 2.71 3.26 -24.78
N ALA A 221 1.96 3.95 -25.65
CA ALA A 221 0.65 4.49 -25.34
C ALA A 221 -0.49 3.45 -25.52
N ILE A 222 -0.19 2.18 -25.26
CA ILE A 222 -1.11 1.04 -25.33
C ILE A 222 -1.18 0.43 -23.93
N THR A 223 -2.38 0.32 -23.35
CA THR A 223 -2.53 -0.26 -22.01
C THR A 223 -2.24 -1.76 -21.98
N GLU A 224 -1.86 -2.30 -20.82
CA GLU A 224 -1.68 -3.75 -20.66
C GLU A 224 -2.98 -4.51 -20.93
N LEU A 225 -4.12 -3.89 -20.63
CA LEU A 225 -5.44 -4.44 -20.94
C LEU A 225 -5.70 -4.49 -22.46
N GLU A 226 -5.33 -3.44 -23.19
CA GLU A 226 -5.41 -3.41 -24.66
C GLU A 226 -4.52 -4.48 -25.29
N LYS A 227 -3.25 -4.59 -24.86
CA LYS A 227 -2.32 -5.62 -25.34
C LYS A 227 -2.92 -7.02 -25.18
N LYS A 228 -3.47 -7.33 -24.00
CA LYS A 228 -4.05 -8.64 -23.67
C LYS A 228 -5.36 -8.93 -24.42
N THR A 229 -6.21 -7.92 -24.63
CA THR A 229 -7.56 -8.12 -25.17
C THR A 229 -7.61 -8.03 -26.70
N LEU A 230 -6.85 -7.10 -27.27
CA LEU A 230 -6.84 -6.81 -28.69
C LEU A 230 -5.61 -7.39 -29.42
N GLY A 231 -4.65 -7.97 -28.68
CA GLY A 231 -3.42 -8.50 -29.27
C GLY A 231 -2.54 -7.42 -29.89
N LEU A 232 -2.71 -6.16 -29.48
CA LEU A 232 -1.95 -5.04 -30.03
C LEU A 232 -0.49 -5.13 -29.61
N THR A 233 0.40 -4.99 -30.59
CA THR A 233 1.84 -4.89 -30.39
C THR A 233 2.31 -3.46 -30.61
N GLU A 234 3.55 -3.20 -30.23
CA GLU A 234 4.23 -1.91 -30.38
C GLU A 234 4.39 -1.45 -31.85
N GLU A 235 4.12 -2.35 -32.80
CA GLU A 235 4.15 -2.09 -34.26
C GLU A 235 2.81 -1.61 -34.81
N SER A 236 1.74 -1.64 -34.02
CA SER A 236 0.42 -1.19 -34.46
C SER A 236 0.31 0.33 -34.50
N ASP A 237 -0.32 0.90 -35.54
CA ASP A 237 -0.66 2.34 -35.63
C ASP A 237 -1.86 2.66 -34.70
N HIS A 238 -1.66 2.41 -33.41
CA HIS A 238 -2.66 2.60 -32.37
C HIS A 238 -2.61 4.04 -31.84
N LYS A 239 -3.77 4.70 -31.78
CA LYS A 239 -3.92 6.02 -31.19
C LYS A 239 -4.73 5.94 -29.90
N PRO A 240 -4.21 6.46 -28.77
CA PRO A 240 -4.95 6.44 -27.52
C PRO A 240 -6.20 7.31 -27.67
N GLY A 241 -7.36 6.75 -27.33
CA GLY A 241 -8.65 7.41 -27.53
C GLY A 241 -9.75 6.81 -26.68
N LEU A 242 -10.98 6.78 -27.22
CA LEU A 242 -12.12 6.20 -26.53
C LEU A 242 -12.09 4.67 -26.64
N LEU A 243 -12.13 3.99 -25.49
CA LEU A 243 -12.07 2.54 -25.36
C LEU A 243 -13.38 1.98 -24.82
N SER A 244 -13.67 0.71 -25.12
CA SER A 244 -14.82 -0.02 -24.61
C SER A 244 -14.45 -1.43 -24.15
N LEU A 245 -13.30 -1.54 -23.47
CA LEU A 245 -12.79 -2.83 -23.01
C LEU A 245 -13.41 -3.27 -21.68
N ALA A 246 -13.60 -4.57 -21.56
CA ALA A 246 -14.02 -5.21 -20.33
C ALA A 246 -12.78 -5.58 -19.48
N PHE A 247 -12.87 -5.32 -18.18
CA PHE A 247 -11.83 -5.71 -17.23
C PHE A 247 -11.99 -7.18 -16.84
N PRO A 248 -10.90 -7.96 -16.80
CA PRO A 248 -10.92 -9.28 -16.22
C PRO A 248 -11.38 -9.22 -14.75
N MET A 249 -12.32 -10.08 -14.38
CA MET A 249 -12.91 -10.10 -13.04
C MET A 249 -12.80 -11.49 -12.42
N LYS A 250 -12.19 -11.56 -11.24
CA LYS A 250 -12.18 -12.74 -10.36
C LYS A 250 -12.85 -12.37 -9.04
N PHE A 251 -13.99 -12.98 -8.75
CA PHE A 251 -14.72 -12.75 -7.50
C PHE A 251 -14.33 -13.78 -6.44
N PRO A 252 -14.26 -13.41 -5.15
CA PRO A 252 -14.09 -14.37 -4.07
C PRO A 252 -15.24 -15.40 -4.07
N PRO A 253 -14.99 -16.69 -3.81
CA PRO A 253 -16.04 -17.71 -3.73
C PRO A 253 -17.14 -17.39 -2.70
N SER A 254 -16.79 -16.66 -1.64
CA SER A 254 -17.73 -16.21 -0.61
C SER A 254 -18.67 -15.08 -1.08
N TYR A 255 -18.35 -14.40 -2.18
CA TYR A 255 -19.07 -13.22 -2.63
C TYR A 255 -20.30 -13.56 -3.48
N LYS A 256 -21.35 -14.07 -2.83
CA LYS A 256 -22.62 -14.45 -3.49
C LYS A 256 -23.44 -13.26 -4.00
N LYS A 257 -23.13 -12.03 -3.57
CA LYS A 257 -23.83 -10.80 -4.01
C LYS A 257 -23.58 -10.46 -5.48
N MET A 258 -22.56 -11.04 -6.14
CA MET A 258 -22.30 -10.87 -7.57
C MET A 258 -23.54 -11.14 -8.44
N TYR A 259 -24.28 -12.21 -8.14
CA TYR A 259 -25.45 -12.62 -8.94
C TYR A 259 -26.54 -11.55 -8.96
N ARG A 260 -26.73 -10.81 -7.86
CA ARG A 260 -27.73 -9.72 -7.78
C ARG A 260 -27.36 -8.52 -8.64
N TYR A 261 -26.06 -8.31 -8.90
CA TYR A 261 -25.56 -7.13 -9.61
C TYR A 261 -25.06 -7.45 -11.02
N ARG A 262 -25.34 -8.65 -11.55
CA ARG A 262 -24.82 -9.12 -12.84
C ARG A 262 -25.10 -8.15 -13.99
N GLY A 263 -26.34 -7.67 -14.14
CA GLY A 263 -26.70 -6.70 -15.18
C GLY A 263 -25.97 -5.36 -15.06
N LYS A 264 -25.75 -4.89 -13.83
CA LYS A 264 -25.00 -3.65 -13.54
C LYS A 264 -23.51 -3.82 -13.86
N ILE A 265 -22.94 -4.99 -13.57
CA ILE A 265 -21.56 -5.34 -13.95
C ILE A 265 -21.43 -5.37 -15.47
N GLU A 266 -22.38 -5.99 -16.18
CA GLU A 266 -22.37 -6.04 -17.64
C GLU A 266 -22.45 -4.64 -18.28
N HIS A 267 -23.34 -3.77 -17.79
CA HIS A 267 -23.41 -2.38 -18.22
C HIS A 267 -22.12 -1.61 -17.95
N PHE A 268 -21.48 -1.84 -16.80
CA PHE A 268 -20.17 -1.26 -16.50
C PHE A 268 -19.10 -1.76 -17.48
N GLN A 269 -19.07 -3.05 -17.80
CA GLN A 269 -18.10 -3.63 -18.73
C GLN A 269 -18.23 -3.06 -20.15
N LYS A 270 -19.46 -2.86 -20.64
CA LYS A 270 -19.75 -2.31 -21.97
C LYS A 270 -19.57 -0.80 -22.10
N ARG A 271 -19.43 -0.07 -20.99
CA ARG A 271 -19.32 1.40 -21.00
C ARG A 271 -18.04 1.87 -21.69
N THR A 272 -18.12 2.93 -22.47
CA THR A 272 -16.94 3.57 -23.05
C THR A 272 -16.20 4.41 -22.01
N TYR A 273 -14.88 4.54 -22.16
CA TYR A 273 -14.05 5.39 -21.32
C TYR A 273 -12.81 5.84 -22.08
N LEU A 274 -12.32 7.02 -21.77
CA LEU A 274 -11.08 7.54 -22.34
C LEU A 274 -9.85 6.74 -21.87
N SER A 275 -8.94 6.41 -22.78
CA SER A 275 -7.66 5.74 -22.50
C SER A 275 -6.84 6.46 -21.42
N PRO A 276 -6.11 5.72 -20.55
CA PRO A 276 -5.16 6.31 -19.60
C PRO A 276 -4.15 7.27 -20.24
N TYR A 277 -3.76 7.03 -21.49
CA TYR A 277 -2.77 7.83 -22.23
C TYR A 277 -3.38 9.00 -23.03
N ALA A 278 -4.71 9.11 -23.11
CA ALA A 278 -5.38 10.21 -23.77
C ALA A 278 -5.60 11.41 -22.81
N ASP A 279 -5.75 12.61 -23.37
CA ASP A 279 -5.87 13.85 -22.60
C ASP A 279 -7.20 13.92 -21.82
N ALA A 280 -7.09 13.95 -20.50
CA ALA A 280 -8.22 13.91 -19.58
C ALA A 280 -8.64 15.27 -19.02
N ARG A 281 -8.07 16.38 -19.49
CA ARG A 281 -8.38 17.74 -18.98
C ARG A 281 -9.86 18.12 -19.13
N GLY A 282 -10.52 17.61 -20.17
CA GLY A 282 -11.95 17.86 -20.44
C GLY A 282 -12.93 16.92 -19.72
N LEU A 283 -12.44 15.96 -18.91
CA LEU A 283 -13.30 14.93 -18.35
C LEU A 283 -14.08 15.43 -17.13
N GLU A 284 -15.40 15.30 -17.18
CA GLU A 284 -16.28 15.79 -16.11
C GLU A 284 -16.15 14.94 -14.84
N ALA A 285 -15.77 15.58 -13.73
CA ALA A 285 -15.59 14.92 -12.45
C ALA A 285 -16.93 14.39 -11.89
N GLY A 286 -16.93 13.13 -11.48
CA GLY A 286 -18.14 12.46 -10.96
C GLY A 286 -19.01 11.79 -12.02
N SER A 287 -18.67 11.97 -13.31
CA SER A 287 -19.31 11.22 -14.38
C SER A 287 -19.00 9.72 -14.29
N LYS A 288 -19.88 8.93 -14.88
CA LYS A 288 -19.75 7.47 -14.99
C LYS A 288 -18.53 7.05 -15.84
N GLU A 289 -18.13 7.90 -16.79
CA GLU A 289 -16.93 7.74 -17.60
C GLU A 289 -15.67 8.02 -16.79
N PHE A 290 -15.67 9.10 -16.00
CA PHE A 290 -14.58 9.48 -15.11
C PHE A 290 -14.20 8.37 -14.12
N ASP A 291 -15.19 7.75 -13.49
CA ASP A 291 -14.97 6.60 -12.60
C ASP A 291 -14.37 5.39 -13.35
N LYS A 292 -14.82 5.12 -14.59
CA LYS A 292 -14.31 3.99 -15.39
C LYS A 292 -12.88 4.24 -15.89
N ARG A 293 -12.56 5.47 -16.30
CA ARG A 293 -11.17 5.85 -16.64
C ARG A 293 -10.26 5.71 -15.43
N ALA A 294 -10.69 6.15 -14.24
CA ALA A 294 -9.89 5.99 -13.03
C ALA A 294 -9.57 4.52 -12.74
N ILE A 295 -10.53 3.61 -12.95
CA ILE A 295 -10.31 2.16 -12.87
C ILE A 295 -9.27 1.70 -13.89
N ALA A 296 -9.34 2.19 -15.13
CA ALA A 296 -8.36 1.87 -16.17
C ALA A 296 -6.95 2.34 -15.81
N VAL A 297 -6.79 3.56 -15.29
CA VAL A 297 -5.51 4.08 -14.83
C VAL A 297 -4.95 3.28 -13.66
N MET A 298 -5.79 2.94 -12.67
CA MET A 298 -5.35 2.13 -11.52
C MET A 298 -4.98 0.70 -11.93
N HIS A 299 -5.71 0.13 -12.88
CA HIS A 299 -5.40 -1.15 -13.48
C HIS A 299 -4.02 -1.10 -14.16
N GLU A 300 -3.81 -0.12 -15.02
CA GLU A 300 -2.54 0.09 -15.72
C GLU A 300 -1.36 0.27 -14.76
N LEU A 301 -1.52 1.13 -13.76
CA LEU A 301 -0.47 1.41 -12.78
C LEU A 301 -0.14 0.18 -11.92
N LEU A 302 -1.15 -0.60 -11.51
CA LEU A 302 -0.94 -1.85 -10.78
C LEU A 302 -0.27 -2.89 -11.68
N SER A 303 -0.55 -2.91 -12.98
CA SER A 303 0.13 -3.81 -13.92
C SER A 303 1.63 -3.56 -14.03
N PHE A 304 2.13 -2.35 -13.75
CA PHE A 304 3.57 -2.06 -13.72
C PHE A 304 4.27 -2.55 -12.45
N THR A 305 3.52 -2.73 -11.37
CA THR A 305 4.11 -3.17 -10.11
C THR A 305 4.52 -4.65 -10.20
N LEU A 306 5.68 -4.98 -9.63
CA LEU A 306 6.25 -6.33 -9.65
C LEU A 306 5.29 -7.35 -9.04
N GLU A 307 4.58 -6.98 -7.98
CA GLU A 307 3.62 -7.84 -7.27
C GLU A 307 2.17 -7.63 -7.76
N LYS A 308 1.91 -6.82 -8.79
CA LYS A 308 0.53 -6.43 -9.17
C LYS A 308 -0.27 -5.90 -7.97
N ARG A 309 0.43 -5.21 -7.06
CA ARG A 309 -0.04 -4.75 -5.75
C ARG A 309 0.61 -3.42 -5.41
N LEU A 310 -0.16 -2.50 -4.84
CA LEU A 310 0.36 -1.24 -4.32
C LEU A 310 -0.36 -0.79 -3.05
N VAL A 311 0.32 -0.01 -2.21
CA VAL A 311 -0.30 0.62 -1.04
C VAL A 311 -1.26 1.72 -1.51
N THR A 312 -2.46 1.75 -0.94
CA THR A 312 -3.53 2.68 -1.36
C THR A 312 -3.12 4.15 -1.23
N ASP A 313 -2.36 4.48 -0.19
CA ASP A 313 -1.87 5.84 0.06
C ASP A 313 -0.98 6.36 -1.08
N HIS A 314 -0.22 5.46 -1.73
CA HIS A 314 0.60 5.87 -2.88
C HIS A 314 -0.29 6.26 -4.06
N LEU A 315 -1.38 5.51 -4.30
CA LEU A 315 -2.36 5.82 -5.36
C LEU A 315 -3.08 7.14 -5.11
N THR A 316 -3.45 7.43 -3.85
CA THR A 316 -4.12 8.69 -3.52
C THR A 316 -3.22 9.91 -3.70
N HIS A 317 -1.90 9.75 -3.57
CA HIS A 317 -0.92 10.83 -3.79
C HIS A 317 -0.81 11.27 -5.26
N PHE A 318 -1.12 10.40 -6.23
CA PHE A 318 -1.10 10.73 -7.68
C PHE A 318 -2.45 11.17 -8.25
N ARG A 319 -3.43 11.38 -7.38
CA ARG A 319 -4.81 11.62 -7.79
C ARG A 319 -4.95 12.86 -8.68
N ARG A 320 -4.15 13.91 -8.45
CA ARG A 320 -4.22 15.14 -9.25
C ARG A 320 -3.58 14.93 -10.62
N GLU A 321 -2.40 14.31 -10.63
CA GLU A 321 -1.60 14.08 -11.82
C GLU A 321 -2.28 13.13 -12.81
N PHE A 322 -3.00 12.12 -12.32
CA PHE A 322 -3.70 11.16 -13.16
C PHE A 322 -5.21 11.43 -13.34
N VAL A 323 -5.72 12.53 -12.79
CA VAL A 323 -7.14 12.91 -12.84
C VAL A 323 -8.06 11.81 -12.28
N MET A 324 -7.91 11.51 -10.99
CA MET A 324 -8.66 10.45 -10.31
C MET A 324 -9.66 11.01 -9.26
N PRO A 325 -10.75 10.26 -8.96
CA PRO A 325 -11.72 10.60 -7.92
C PRO A 325 -11.12 10.71 -6.51
N GLN A 326 -11.68 11.59 -5.67
CA GLN A 326 -11.26 11.77 -4.27
C GLN A 326 -11.40 10.50 -3.43
N LYS A 327 -12.47 9.73 -3.65
CA LYS A 327 -12.83 8.57 -2.84
C LYS A 327 -12.39 7.26 -3.50
N LEU A 328 -11.09 7.09 -3.79
CA LEU A 328 -10.58 5.87 -4.46
C LEU A 328 -10.92 4.58 -3.71
N MET A 329 -10.92 4.61 -2.37
CA MET A 329 -11.32 3.45 -1.56
C MET A 329 -12.75 2.97 -1.87
N ARG A 330 -13.68 3.89 -2.15
CA ARG A 330 -15.06 3.52 -2.55
C ARG A 330 -15.06 2.77 -3.88
N ILE A 331 -14.18 3.15 -4.80
CA ILE A 331 -14.04 2.51 -6.11
C ILE A 331 -13.47 1.11 -5.97
N PHE A 332 -12.38 0.94 -5.21
CA PHE A 332 -11.81 -0.38 -4.96
C PHE A 332 -12.83 -1.34 -4.32
N LEU A 333 -13.53 -0.88 -3.28
CA LEU A 333 -14.54 -1.71 -2.61
C LEU A 333 -15.76 -2.00 -3.50
N LYS A 334 -16.11 -1.09 -4.42
CA LYS A 334 -17.20 -1.28 -5.38
C LYS A 334 -16.83 -2.30 -6.47
N HIS A 335 -15.59 -2.26 -6.95
CA HIS A 335 -15.08 -3.09 -8.06
C HIS A 335 -14.23 -4.26 -7.56
N CYS A 336 -14.74 -5.01 -6.57
CA CYS A 336 -14.00 -6.06 -5.90
C CYS A 336 -13.70 -7.31 -6.75
N GLY A 337 -14.24 -7.38 -7.97
CA GLY A 337 -13.87 -8.40 -8.95
C GLY A 337 -12.58 -8.07 -9.69
N ILE A 338 -12.23 -6.78 -9.82
CA ILE A 338 -11.01 -6.31 -10.49
C ILE A 338 -9.91 -6.07 -9.45
N PHE A 339 -10.29 -5.44 -8.32
CA PHE A 339 -9.37 -5.06 -7.27
C PHE A 339 -9.68 -5.78 -5.98
N TYR A 340 -8.66 -6.25 -5.27
CA TYR A 340 -8.79 -6.72 -3.90
C TYR A 340 -8.11 -5.76 -2.94
N VAL A 341 -8.82 -5.34 -1.89
CA VAL A 341 -8.25 -4.49 -0.83
C VAL A 341 -7.90 -5.37 0.36
N SER A 342 -6.61 -5.56 0.61
CA SER A 342 -6.10 -6.17 1.82
C SER A 342 -6.02 -5.15 2.95
N GLU A 343 -6.53 -5.57 4.10
CA GLU A 343 -6.48 -4.81 5.36
C GLU A 343 -5.32 -5.29 6.24
N ARG A 344 -4.48 -6.19 5.74
CA ARG A 344 -3.39 -6.76 6.51
C ARG A 344 -2.25 -5.76 6.63
N GLY A 345 -2.08 -5.22 7.83
CA GLY A 345 -0.97 -4.36 8.21
C GLY A 345 -1.46 -2.97 8.59
N LYS A 346 -0.53 -2.01 8.70
CA LYS A 346 -0.85 -0.64 9.11
C LYS A 346 -1.56 0.17 8.02
N ARG A 347 -1.41 -0.23 6.76
CA ARG A 347 -1.93 0.49 5.57
C ARG A 347 -2.64 -0.51 4.65
N PHE A 348 -3.70 -0.05 4.01
CA PHE A 348 -4.44 -0.84 3.02
C PHE A 348 -3.62 -1.03 1.75
N SER A 349 -3.54 -2.27 1.26
CA SER A 349 -2.93 -2.59 -0.04
C SER A 349 -4.00 -3.02 -1.03
N VAL A 350 -3.87 -2.55 -2.28
CA VAL A 350 -4.75 -2.95 -3.38
C VAL A 350 -4.00 -3.91 -4.28
N PHE A 351 -4.66 -4.99 -4.67
CA PHE A 351 -4.19 -6.01 -5.61
C PHE A 351 -5.01 -5.95 -6.88
N LEU A 352 -4.37 -6.25 -8.00
CA LEU A 352 -5.05 -6.61 -9.24
C LEU A 352 -5.37 -8.11 -9.22
N THR A 353 -6.64 -8.47 -9.16
CA THR A 353 -7.07 -9.86 -8.95
C THR A 353 -6.67 -10.78 -10.10
N GLU A 354 -6.63 -10.25 -11.33
CA GLU A 354 -6.25 -11.03 -12.51
C GLU A 354 -4.78 -11.45 -12.54
N GLY A 355 -3.90 -10.77 -11.79
CA GLY A 355 -2.47 -11.10 -11.73
C GLY A 355 -2.17 -12.33 -10.90
N TYR A 356 -3.16 -12.89 -10.21
CA TYR A 356 -2.98 -13.96 -9.24
C TYR A 356 -3.83 -15.19 -9.56
N GLU A 357 -3.24 -16.36 -9.31
CA GLU A 357 -3.92 -17.65 -9.26
C GLU A 357 -3.69 -18.24 -7.87
N GLY A 358 -4.74 -18.26 -7.06
CA GLY A 358 -4.62 -18.55 -5.65
C GLY A 358 -3.74 -17.52 -4.92
N SER A 359 -2.72 -18.00 -4.21
CA SER A 359 -1.75 -17.16 -3.48
C SER A 359 -0.51 -16.80 -4.30
N GLU A 360 -0.42 -17.28 -5.53
CA GLU A 360 0.77 -17.17 -6.37
C GLU A 360 0.52 -16.18 -7.52
N LEU A 361 1.55 -15.41 -7.84
CA LEU A 361 1.53 -14.48 -8.97
C LEU A 361 1.67 -15.28 -10.27
N ILE A 362 0.83 -14.97 -11.27
CA ILE A 362 0.81 -15.69 -12.56
C ILE A 362 2.08 -15.41 -13.35
N GLU A 363 2.37 -14.13 -13.59
CA GLU A 363 3.55 -13.68 -14.34
C GLU A 363 4.63 -13.23 -13.36
N LYS A 364 5.69 -14.04 -13.23
CA LYS A 364 6.80 -13.76 -12.33
C LYS A 364 8.00 -13.24 -13.11
N CYS A 365 8.36 -11.99 -12.87
CA CYS A 365 9.63 -11.45 -13.37
C CYS A 365 10.82 -11.97 -12.54
N PRO A 366 12.06 -11.86 -13.03
CA PRO A 366 13.26 -12.31 -12.33
C PRO A 366 13.38 -11.77 -10.89
N LEU A 367 13.02 -10.50 -10.66
CA LEU A 367 13.03 -9.88 -9.33
C LEU A 367 12.05 -10.57 -8.34
N ILE A 368 10.89 -11.01 -8.82
CA ILE A 368 9.93 -11.77 -8.00
C ILE A 368 10.46 -13.16 -7.69
N LEU A 369 11.02 -13.86 -8.68
CA LEU A 369 11.64 -15.17 -8.48
C LEU A 369 12.79 -15.11 -7.48
N TRP A 370 13.62 -14.08 -7.58
CA TRP A 370 14.68 -13.80 -6.61
C TRP A 370 14.12 -13.57 -5.21
N LYS A 371 13.01 -12.83 -5.08
CA LYS A 371 12.36 -12.60 -3.78
C LYS A 371 11.77 -13.88 -3.19
N GLU A 372 11.28 -14.80 -4.02
CA GLU A 372 10.88 -16.15 -3.59
C GLU A 372 12.08 -16.98 -3.15
N LYS A 373 13.20 -16.89 -3.87
CA LYS A 373 14.48 -17.49 -3.49
C LYS A 373 14.91 -16.98 -2.13
N LEU A 374 14.93 -15.67 -1.90
CA LEU A 374 15.26 -15.06 -0.60
C LEU A 374 14.43 -15.66 0.54
N LEU A 375 13.12 -15.82 0.33
CA LEU A 375 12.23 -16.40 1.34
C LEU A 375 12.64 -17.83 1.75
N ARG A 376 13.19 -18.64 0.83
CA ARG A 376 13.68 -20.00 1.15
C ARG A 376 14.90 -20.00 2.08
N PHE A 377 15.64 -18.89 2.13
CA PHE A 377 16.76 -18.71 3.07
C PHE A 377 16.30 -18.19 4.44
N THR A 378 15.03 -17.76 4.53
CA THR A 378 14.40 -17.42 5.81
C THR A 378 13.74 -18.65 6.43
N GLY A 379 13.63 -18.68 7.76
CA GLY A 379 12.86 -19.70 8.48
C GLY A 379 11.35 -19.64 8.27
N TYR A 380 10.85 -18.95 7.24
CA TYR A 380 9.43 -18.84 6.94
C TYR A 380 8.88 -20.19 6.46
N ARG A 381 8.17 -20.88 7.37
CA ARG A 381 7.30 -21.99 7.03
C ARG A 381 5.90 -21.41 6.85
N GLY A 382 5.45 -21.23 5.60
CA GLY A 382 4.14 -20.67 5.27
C GLY A 382 3.03 -21.29 6.12
N ARG A 383 2.59 -20.58 7.17
CA ARG A 383 1.55 -21.07 8.08
C ARG A 383 0.21 -20.86 7.41
N LYS A 384 -0.51 -21.96 7.12
CA LYS A 384 -1.98 -21.96 6.96
C LYS A 384 -2.64 -21.69 8.33
N ARG A 385 -2.46 -20.51 8.92
CA ARG A 385 -3.20 -20.12 10.14
C ARG A 385 -4.53 -19.49 9.77
N ASN A 386 -5.54 -19.68 10.62
CA ASN A 386 -6.85 -19.05 10.47
C ASN A 386 -6.69 -17.53 10.30
N ILE A 387 -7.09 -17.04 9.14
CA ILE A 387 -6.98 -15.63 8.73
C ILE A 387 -7.98 -14.82 9.56
N GLN A 388 -7.55 -14.39 10.75
CA GLN A 388 -8.35 -13.64 11.74
C GLN A 388 -8.27 -12.12 11.55
N THR A 389 -9.27 -11.39 12.05
CA THR A 389 -9.57 -10.00 11.68
C THR A 389 -8.57 -8.98 12.27
N TYR A 390 -8.58 -7.73 11.79
CA TYR A 390 -7.71 -6.63 12.25
C TYR A 390 -7.78 -6.39 13.78
N SER A 391 -8.94 -6.63 14.38
CA SER A 391 -9.17 -6.68 15.84
C SER A 391 -8.19 -7.65 16.53
N ASP A 392 -8.12 -8.88 16.01
CA ASP A 392 -7.32 -9.96 16.60
C ASP A 392 -5.82 -9.79 16.29
N THR A 393 -5.44 -9.02 15.27
CA THR A 393 -4.01 -8.74 15.00
C THR A 393 -3.37 -7.83 16.05
N LEU A 394 -4.15 -6.99 16.74
CA LEU A 394 -3.62 -6.18 17.84
C LEU A 394 -3.47 -7.02 19.12
N GLU A 395 -4.34 -8.00 19.35
CA GLU A 395 -4.30 -8.87 20.54
C GLU A 395 -3.38 -10.10 20.35
N MET A 396 -3.11 -10.53 19.12
CA MET A 396 -2.32 -11.73 18.83
C MET A 396 -0.83 -11.45 18.50
N GLU A 397 -0.44 -10.19 18.29
CA GLU A 397 0.99 -9.81 18.35
C GLU A 397 1.60 -10.10 19.75
N GLU A 398 0.77 -10.22 20.79
CA GLU A 398 1.20 -10.61 22.15
C GLU A 398 1.37 -12.13 22.37
N ARG A 399 0.69 -13.00 21.61
CA ARG A 399 0.71 -14.48 21.88
C ARG A 399 1.54 -15.32 20.90
N GLU A 400 1.85 -14.85 19.69
CA GLU A 400 2.28 -15.76 18.61
C GLU A 400 3.80 -15.93 18.36
N LEU A 401 4.60 -15.93 19.43
CA LEU A 401 5.93 -16.54 19.43
C LEU A 401 6.10 -17.74 20.36
N PHE A 402 5.07 -18.14 21.12
CA PHE A 402 5.10 -19.32 21.97
C PHE A 402 4.22 -20.45 21.43
N TYR A 403 4.86 -21.47 20.87
CA TYR A 403 4.73 -22.85 21.34
C TYR A 403 5.68 -23.74 20.53
N SER A 404 6.68 -24.28 21.22
CA SER A 404 7.32 -25.53 20.84
C SER A 404 7.39 -26.35 22.13
N SER A 405 6.77 -27.52 22.06
CA SER A 405 6.74 -28.61 23.05
C SER A 405 5.86 -28.43 24.29
N SER A 406 4.72 -29.14 24.30
CA SER A 406 4.25 -29.99 25.41
C SER A 406 2.74 -30.26 25.31
N GLY A 407 2.38 -31.54 25.13
CA GLY A 407 1.27 -32.29 25.77
C GLY A 407 -0.18 -31.83 25.62
N ASP A 408 -1.03 -32.80 25.26
CA ASP A 408 -2.48 -32.93 25.50
C ASP A 408 -3.14 -31.92 26.46
N ASP A 409 -4.29 -31.37 26.09
CA ASP A 409 -5.59 -31.85 26.60
C ASP A 409 -6.76 -31.14 25.87
N ASP A 410 -7.83 -31.89 25.71
CA ASP A 410 -9.14 -31.53 25.19
C ASP A 410 -9.89 -30.68 26.22
N SER A 411 -10.68 -29.69 25.77
CA SER A 411 -11.83 -29.16 26.51
C SER A 411 -12.57 -28.12 25.66
N ARG A 412 -13.78 -28.52 25.25
CA ARG A 412 -14.88 -27.65 24.83
C ARG A 412 -15.13 -26.57 25.88
N ASP A 413 -15.39 -25.34 25.46
CA ASP A 413 -16.44 -24.55 26.11
C ASP A 413 -17.13 -23.63 25.09
N GLY A 414 -18.46 -23.66 25.14
CA GLY A 414 -19.33 -22.87 24.31
C GLY A 414 -19.62 -21.55 25.01
N PHE A 415 -19.55 -20.45 24.27
CA PHE A 415 -20.15 -19.20 24.69
C PHE A 415 -21.06 -18.71 23.58
N GLU A 416 -22.36 -18.88 23.84
CA GLU A 416 -23.42 -18.09 23.25
C GLU A 416 -23.14 -16.61 23.56
N LYS A 417 -23.22 -15.77 22.52
CA LYS A 417 -23.44 -14.34 22.68
C LYS A 417 -24.60 -13.97 21.78
N ASP A 418 -25.76 -13.85 22.43
CA ASP A 418 -26.77 -12.87 22.07
C ASP A 418 -26.09 -11.49 22.05
N ASP A 419 -26.23 -10.77 20.94
CA ASP A 419 -26.11 -9.32 20.91
C ASP A 419 -27.03 -8.83 19.79
N ASP A 420 -27.96 -7.98 20.21
CA ASP A 420 -29.15 -7.47 19.54
C ASP A 420 -28.95 -7.01 18.09
N ASP A 421 -29.91 -7.44 17.25
CA ASP A 421 -30.20 -6.90 15.92
C ASP A 421 -30.70 -5.44 16.06
N ASP A 422 -29.78 -4.48 15.91
CA ASP A 422 -30.13 -3.15 15.42
C ASP A 422 -29.86 -3.11 13.90
N GLU A 423 -30.85 -3.63 13.17
CA GLU A 423 -31.09 -3.34 11.77
C GLU A 423 -31.36 -1.83 11.58
N MET A 424 -31.08 -1.32 10.37
CA MET A 424 -31.22 0.07 9.88
C MET A 424 -29.93 0.91 9.97
N ASP A 425 -29.30 1.32 8.86
CA ASP A 425 -29.90 2.16 7.82
C ASP A 425 -29.46 1.73 6.40
N ILE A 426 -30.37 1.03 5.71
CA ILE A 426 -30.32 0.70 4.28
C ILE A 426 -30.84 1.93 3.52
N GLY A 427 -30.11 3.05 3.63
CA GLY A 427 -30.48 4.32 2.99
C GLY A 427 -29.57 4.73 1.83
N GLU A 428 -28.26 4.44 1.88
CA GLU A 428 -27.29 5.01 0.92
C GLU A 428 -26.78 4.03 -0.16
N VAL A 429 -27.52 2.95 -0.41
CA VAL A 429 -27.32 2.07 -1.59
C VAL A 429 -28.32 2.39 -2.70
N ASN A 430 -29.38 3.16 -2.41
CA ASN A 430 -30.46 3.44 -3.36
C ASN A 430 -30.09 4.51 -4.39
N ASP A 431 -29.31 5.53 -4.04
CA ASP A 431 -28.99 6.63 -4.98
C ASP A 431 -27.96 6.25 -6.06
N ALA A 432 -27.50 4.99 -6.09
CA ALA A 432 -26.45 4.54 -6.99
C ALA A 432 -26.93 4.18 -8.41
N TYR A 433 -28.25 4.14 -8.66
CA TYR A 433 -28.85 3.78 -9.95
C TYR A 433 -30.25 4.38 -10.16
N GLU A 434 -30.55 5.55 -9.60
CA GLU A 434 -31.70 6.29 -10.10
C GLU A 434 -31.33 6.91 -11.47
N GLU A 435 -32.21 6.67 -12.44
CA GLU A 435 -32.22 7.41 -13.70
C GLU A 435 -32.69 8.82 -13.39
N ASN A 436 -31.79 9.78 -13.59
CA ASN A 436 -32.14 11.06 -14.20
C ASN A 436 -30.99 11.44 -15.13
#